data_AF-A0A7S2HYA6-F1
#
_entry.id   AF-A0A7S2HYA6-F1
#
_cell.length_a   1.000
_cell.length_b   1.000
_cell.length_c   1.000
_cell.angle_alpha   90.00
_cell.angle_beta   90.00
_cell.angle_gamma   90.00
#
_symmetry.space_group_name_H-M   'P 1'
#
loop_
_entity.id
_entity.type
_entity.pdbx_description
1 polymer ?
#
loop_
_entity_poly.entity_id
_entity_poly.type
_entity_poly.pdbx_seq_one_letter_code
_entity_poly.pdbx_strand_id
1 'polypeptide(L)'
;LWPVPRPHPHFLCNMVIAIDDFDEENGATHLVPFSHKWTRAVDQKEETVQVTMKSGSALLWVGGMWHAGGANLSKDRERLALFISHNVGYLRQQENQVLSVPREVAQQMPKKLQRLLGYKGGIWQIDFRDHVDFLRDGEVIHPRAKVAEKGWCKL
;
A
#
# COMPACT_ATOMS: atom_id res chain seq x y z
N LEU A 1 10.32 -12.90 -10.77
CA LEU A 1 10.94 -11.76 -10.05
C LEU A 1 11.72 -12.20 -8.81
N TRP A 2 11.52 -13.41 -8.26
CA TRP A 2 12.23 -13.87 -7.06
C TRP A 2 13.46 -14.72 -7.41
N PRO A 3 14.60 -14.56 -6.71
CA PRO A 3 14.86 -13.58 -5.67
C PRO A 3 15.21 -12.19 -6.23
N VAL A 4 14.72 -11.12 -5.57
CA VAL A 4 15.16 -9.75 -5.89
C VAL A 4 16.41 -9.44 -5.08
N PRO A 5 17.55 -9.09 -5.72
CA PRO A 5 18.78 -8.80 -5.00
C PRO A 5 18.64 -7.56 -4.12
N ARG A 6 19.52 -7.45 -3.12
CA ARG A 6 19.70 -6.23 -2.33
C ARG A 6 20.65 -5.26 -3.03
N PRO A 7 20.46 -3.94 -2.90
CA PRO A 7 19.32 -3.28 -2.26
C PRO A 7 18.04 -3.49 -3.08
N HIS A 8 16.94 -3.76 -2.39
CA HIS A 8 15.66 -3.99 -3.07
C HIS A 8 15.15 -2.68 -3.68
N PRO A 9 14.59 -2.72 -4.90
CA PRO A 9 13.78 -1.61 -5.40
C PRO A 9 12.68 -1.24 -4.40
N HIS A 10 12.27 0.02 -4.40
CA HIS A 10 11.22 0.51 -3.51
C HIS A 10 9.83 0.07 -4.00
N PHE A 11 9.46 -1.17 -3.66
CA PHE A 11 8.17 -1.75 -4.03
C PHE A 11 7.01 -1.26 -3.16
N LEU A 12 7.29 -0.84 -1.93
CA LEU A 12 6.28 -0.43 -0.97
C LEU A 12 6.79 0.66 -0.02
N CYS A 13 5.85 1.45 0.50
CA CYS A 13 6.02 2.40 1.57
C CYS A 13 5.00 2.06 2.66
N ASN A 14 5.49 1.87 3.88
CA ASN A 14 4.68 1.63 5.06
C ASN A 14 4.43 2.94 5.78
N MET A 15 3.25 3.02 6.38
CA MET A 15 2.84 4.09 7.26
C MET A 15 2.14 3.50 8.48
N VAL A 16 2.52 3.97 9.66
CA VAL A 16 1.77 3.76 10.89
C VAL A 16 1.26 5.10 11.39
N ILE A 17 -0.03 5.18 11.65
CA ILE A 17 -0.65 6.31 12.34
C ILE A 17 -0.92 5.86 13.78
N ALA A 18 -0.38 6.62 14.73
CA ALA A 18 -0.56 6.38 16.16
C ALA A 18 -2.00 6.73 16.55
N ILE A 19 -2.76 5.77 17.09
CA ILE A 19 -4.07 6.04 17.70
C ILE A 19 -3.87 6.34 19.18
N ASP A 20 -2.98 5.60 19.84
CA ASP A 20 -2.48 5.91 21.18
C ASP A 20 -1.08 6.55 21.14
N ASP A 21 -0.61 7.08 22.25
CA ASP A 21 0.79 7.48 22.41
C ASP A 21 1.70 6.25 22.26
N PHE A 22 2.80 6.41 21.54
CA PHE A 22 3.85 5.42 21.37
C PHE A 22 5.04 5.86 22.21
N ASP A 23 5.44 5.04 23.17
CA ASP A 23 6.61 5.26 24.00
C ASP A 23 7.48 4.01 24.10
N GLU A 24 8.60 4.12 24.80
CA GLU A 24 9.56 3.02 24.93
C GLU A 24 8.94 1.82 25.65
N GLU A 25 8.12 2.07 26.67
CA GLU A 25 7.53 1.05 27.54
C GLU A 25 6.42 0.27 26.84
N ASN A 26 5.53 0.96 26.10
CA ASN A 26 4.43 0.30 25.39
C ASN A 26 4.83 -0.25 24.01
N GLY A 27 6.13 -0.26 23.72
CA GLY A 27 6.70 -0.99 22.60
C GLY A 27 6.65 -0.24 21.27
N ALA A 28 6.90 1.08 21.26
CA ALA A 28 7.04 1.89 20.05
C ALA A 28 7.88 1.22 18.94
N THR A 29 7.60 1.56 17.67
CA THR A 29 8.21 0.91 16.50
C THR A 29 9.72 1.12 16.46
N HIS A 30 10.48 0.05 16.27
CA HIS A 30 11.91 0.09 16.01
C HIS A 30 12.18 0.19 14.52
N LEU A 31 13.12 1.05 14.14
CA LEU A 31 13.67 1.15 12.79
C LEU A 31 15.18 0.89 12.82
N VAL A 32 15.72 0.25 11.79
CA VAL A 32 17.16 0.22 11.51
C VAL A 32 17.42 1.24 10.40
N PRO A 33 17.88 2.47 10.71
CA PRO A 33 18.03 3.52 9.72
C PRO A 33 18.91 3.09 8.54
N PHE A 34 18.49 3.46 7.33
CA PHE A 34 19.22 3.19 6.07
C PHE A 34 19.44 1.72 5.69
N SER A 35 18.91 0.75 6.44
CA SER A 35 19.09 -0.68 6.16
C SER A 35 18.54 -1.15 4.80
N HIS A 36 17.63 -0.39 4.20
CA HIS A 36 17.14 -0.61 2.83
C HIS A 36 18.21 -0.44 1.74
N LYS A 37 19.35 0.19 2.06
CA LYS A 37 20.47 0.42 1.13
C LYS A 37 21.54 -0.66 1.20
N TRP A 38 21.48 -1.55 2.20
CA TRP A 38 22.53 -2.54 2.43
C TRP A 38 22.47 -3.65 1.39
N THR A 39 23.63 -4.15 0.99
CA THR A 39 23.80 -5.34 0.15
C THR A 39 23.95 -6.62 0.97
N ARG A 40 24.36 -6.49 2.24
CA ARG A 40 24.53 -7.60 3.18
C ARG A 40 23.21 -8.09 3.76
N ALA A 41 23.27 -9.31 4.30
CA ALA A 41 22.25 -9.79 5.21
C ALA A 41 22.23 -8.96 6.49
N VAL A 42 21.09 -9.03 7.13
CA VAL A 42 20.62 -8.26 8.28
C VAL A 42 20.75 -9.16 9.49
N ASP A 43 21.29 -8.61 10.57
CA ASP A 43 21.48 -9.30 11.85
C ASP A 43 20.43 -8.74 12.85
N GLN A 44 20.01 -9.53 13.84
CA GLN A 44 19.17 -9.04 14.93
C GLN A 44 19.96 -8.17 15.92
N LYS A 45 21.30 -8.17 15.83
CA LYS A 45 22.18 -7.34 16.65
C LYS A 45 22.32 -5.89 16.18
N GLU A 46 21.69 -5.54 15.06
CA GLU A 46 21.76 -4.16 14.55
C GLU A 46 21.15 -3.19 15.55
N GLU A 47 21.80 -2.05 15.73
CA GLU A 47 21.24 -0.97 16.52
C GLU A 47 19.94 -0.47 15.87
N THR A 48 18.96 -0.18 16.70
CA THR A 48 17.65 0.29 16.28
C THR A 48 17.33 1.61 16.95
N VAL A 49 16.54 2.43 16.27
CA VAL A 49 15.93 3.64 16.83
C VAL A 49 14.47 3.32 17.12
N GLN A 50 14.07 3.48 18.37
CA GLN A 50 12.67 3.36 18.77
C GLN A 50 11.97 4.70 18.54
N VAL A 51 10.89 4.69 17.75
CA VAL A 51 10.20 5.91 17.33
C VAL A 51 9.02 6.18 18.26
N THR A 52 9.29 6.92 19.34
CA THR A 52 8.24 7.43 20.23
C THR A 52 7.50 8.58 19.55
N MET A 53 6.17 8.60 19.66
CA MET A 53 5.34 9.63 19.04
C MET A 53 4.00 9.77 19.76
N LYS A 54 3.37 10.94 19.67
CA LYS A 54 2.04 11.18 20.26
C LYS A 54 0.93 10.65 19.38
N SER A 55 -0.23 10.34 19.97
CA SER A 55 -1.47 10.06 19.23
C SER A 55 -1.71 11.11 18.13
N GLY A 56 -2.11 10.64 16.95
CA GLY A 56 -2.28 11.45 15.74
C GLY A 56 -1.00 11.66 14.92
N SER A 57 0.17 11.25 15.43
CA SER A 57 1.42 11.26 14.65
C SER A 57 1.46 10.13 13.63
N ALA A 58 2.24 10.31 12.56
CA ALA A 58 2.46 9.29 11.55
C ALA A 58 3.95 9.02 11.33
N LEU A 59 4.32 7.74 11.27
CA LEU A 59 5.64 7.25 10.92
C LEU A 59 5.59 6.61 9.54
N LEU A 60 6.48 7.02 8.62
CA LEU A 60 6.59 6.46 7.27
C LEU A 60 7.98 5.88 7.03
N TRP A 61 8.04 4.74 6.35
CA TRP A 61 9.31 4.16 5.90
C TRP A 61 9.16 3.34 4.62
N VAL A 62 10.27 3.22 3.89
CA VAL A 62 10.33 2.36 2.70
C VAL A 62 10.41 0.89 3.10
N GLY A 63 9.72 0.01 2.38
CA GLY A 63 9.53 -1.38 2.82
C GLY A 63 10.77 -2.27 2.87
N GLY A 64 11.84 -1.87 2.18
CA GLY A 64 13.14 -2.55 2.31
C GLY A 64 13.85 -2.27 3.63
N MET A 65 13.36 -1.31 4.43
CA MET A 65 13.99 -0.91 5.68
C MET A 65 13.56 -1.86 6.79
N TRP A 66 14.56 -2.39 7.50
CA TRP A 66 14.34 -3.22 8.67
C TRP A 66 13.66 -2.46 9.79
N HIS A 67 12.69 -3.13 10.40
CA HIS A 67 11.86 -2.59 11.44
C HIS A 67 11.22 -3.73 12.26
N ALA A 68 10.76 -3.40 13.46
CA ALA A 68 10.00 -4.30 14.31
C ALA A 68 9.05 -3.51 15.22
N GLY A 69 7.99 -4.14 15.71
CA GLY A 69 7.28 -3.63 16.88
C GLY A 69 8.14 -3.85 18.14
N GLY A 70 8.22 -2.86 19.02
CA GLY A 70 8.82 -3.06 20.34
C GLY A 70 7.94 -3.95 21.21
N ALA A 71 8.55 -4.60 22.20
CA ALA A 71 7.80 -5.34 23.21
C ALA A 71 7.00 -4.35 24.08
N ASN A 72 5.70 -4.60 24.26
CA ASN A 72 4.91 -3.85 25.23
C ASN A 72 5.15 -4.44 26.62
N LEU A 73 5.83 -3.67 27.48
CA LEU A 73 6.19 -4.02 28.85
C LEU A 73 5.32 -3.29 29.88
N SER A 74 4.39 -2.47 29.44
CA SER A 74 3.47 -1.78 30.32
C SER A 74 2.54 -2.77 31.02
N LYS A 75 2.06 -2.41 32.22
CA LYS A 75 1.20 -3.29 33.03
C LYS A 75 -0.25 -3.30 32.57
N ASP A 76 -0.73 -2.17 32.06
CA ASP A 76 -2.15 -1.88 31.87
C ASP A 76 -2.43 -0.99 30.63
N ARG A 77 -1.48 -0.88 29.69
CA ARG A 77 -1.65 -0.08 28.46
C ARG A 77 -1.57 -0.97 27.22
N GLU A 78 -2.56 -0.83 26.34
CA GLU A 78 -2.46 -1.32 24.96
C GLU A 78 -1.79 -0.27 24.07
N ARG A 79 -1.42 -0.66 22.84
CA ARG A 79 -0.88 0.25 21.84
C ARG A 79 -1.57 0.05 20.50
N LEU A 80 -2.57 0.88 20.22
CA LEU A 80 -3.33 0.84 18.98
C LEU A 80 -2.72 1.73 17.89
N ALA A 81 -2.70 1.22 16.66
CA ALA A 81 -2.28 1.94 15.47
C ALA A 81 -3.07 1.52 14.24
N LEU A 82 -3.12 2.44 13.27
CA LEU A 82 -3.54 2.13 11.91
C LEU A 82 -2.30 1.91 11.04
N PHE A 83 -2.15 0.69 10.52
CA PHE A 83 -1.05 0.33 9.62
C PHE A 83 -1.52 0.33 8.17
N ILE A 84 -0.83 1.07 7.30
CA ILE A 84 -1.17 1.19 5.88
C ILE A 84 0.09 0.98 5.04
N SER A 85 0.06 0.00 4.14
CA SER A 85 1.11 -0.22 3.14
C SER A 85 0.63 0.20 1.75
N HIS A 86 1.36 1.12 1.13
CA HIS A 86 1.19 1.44 -0.29
C HIS A 86 2.23 0.69 -1.09
N ASN A 87 1.82 -0.02 -2.15
CA ASN A 87 2.71 -0.69 -3.08
C ASN A 87 2.68 -0.04 -4.47
N VAL A 88 3.67 -0.38 -5.30
CA VAL A 88 3.66 -0.04 -6.72
C VAL A 88 2.50 -0.75 -7.43
N GLY A 89 1.84 -0.06 -8.36
CA GLY A 89 0.57 -0.50 -8.93
C GLY A 89 0.58 -1.77 -9.79
N TYR A 90 1.76 -2.35 -10.08
CA TYR A 90 1.89 -3.64 -10.76
C TYR A 90 2.03 -4.82 -9.78
N LEU A 91 2.10 -4.55 -8.47
CA LEU A 91 2.07 -5.58 -7.44
C LEU A 91 0.65 -5.74 -6.88
N ARG A 92 0.28 -6.98 -6.59
CA ARG A 92 -0.98 -7.29 -5.92
C ARG A 92 -0.97 -6.69 -4.50
N GLN A 93 -2.09 -6.09 -4.11
CA GLN A 93 -2.33 -5.64 -2.74
C GLN A 93 -2.38 -6.83 -1.77
N GLN A 94 -1.96 -6.61 -0.51
CA GLN A 94 -2.03 -7.63 0.54
C GLN A 94 -3.48 -8.02 0.83
N GLU A 95 -4.35 -7.01 0.93
CA GLU A 95 -5.80 -7.16 1.03
C GLU A 95 -6.42 -6.90 -0.33
N ASN A 96 -7.41 -7.71 -0.73
CA ASN A 96 -8.10 -7.50 -2.00
C ASN A 96 -9.23 -6.48 -1.85
N GLN A 97 -8.85 -5.20 -1.84
CA GLN A 97 -9.74 -4.08 -1.55
C GLN A 97 -10.95 -4.00 -2.50
N VAL A 98 -10.79 -4.34 -3.78
CA VAL A 98 -11.89 -4.38 -4.77
C VAL A 98 -12.96 -5.41 -4.41
N LEU A 99 -12.60 -6.49 -3.71
CA LEU A 99 -13.56 -7.51 -3.23
C LEU A 99 -14.05 -7.22 -1.80
N SER A 100 -13.22 -6.60 -0.97
CA SER A 100 -13.51 -6.39 0.46
C SER A 100 -14.37 -5.15 0.72
N VAL A 101 -14.21 -4.09 -0.09
CA VAL A 101 -15.00 -2.86 0.06
C VAL A 101 -16.29 -3.00 -0.77
N PRO A 102 -17.48 -2.89 -0.15
CA PRO A 102 -18.74 -2.91 -0.90
C PRO A 102 -18.74 -1.86 -2.01
N ARG A 103 -19.29 -2.23 -3.17
CA ARG A 103 -19.26 -1.38 -4.38
C ARG A 103 -19.90 -0.01 -4.12
N GLU A 104 -21.00 0.01 -3.38
CA GLU A 104 -21.78 1.20 -3.05
C GLU A 104 -20.96 2.16 -2.16
N VAL A 105 -20.13 1.61 -1.28
CA VAL A 105 -19.20 2.38 -0.44
C VAL A 105 -18.06 2.94 -1.29
N ALA A 106 -17.46 2.12 -2.15
CA ALA A 106 -16.41 2.55 -3.06
C ALA A 106 -16.87 3.70 -3.99
N GLN A 107 -18.11 3.65 -4.49
CA GLN A 107 -18.70 4.69 -5.34
C GLN A 107 -18.77 6.06 -4.67
N GLN A 108 -18.97 6.11 -3.35
CA GLN A 108 -19.07 7.36 -2.57
C GLN A 108 -17.70 7.96 -2.23
N MET A 109 -16.62 7.20 -2.35
CA MET A 109 -15.28 7.68 -2.06
C MET A 109 -14.77 8.68 -3.11
N PRO A 110 -13.87 9.61 -2.75
CA PRO A 110 -13.14 10.42 -3.71
C PRO A 110 -12.42 9.55 -4.76
N LYS A 111 -12.37 10.01 -6.02
CA LYS A 111 -11.72 9.29 -7.13
C LYS A 111 -10.29 8.80 -6.81
N LYS A 112 -9.55 9.57 -6.01
CA LYS A 112 -8.19 9.18 -5.57
C LYS A 112 -8.20 7.92 -4.71
N LEU A 113 -9.14 7.80 -3.78
CA LEU A 113 -9.29 6.61 -2.94
C LEU A 113 -9.81 5.42 -3.75
N GLN A 114 -10.76 5.62 -4.66
CA GLN A 114 -11.20 4.57 -5.59
C GLN A 114 -10.00 3.96 -6.34
N ARG A 115 -9.10 4.81 -6.86
CA ARG A 115 -7.87 4.35 -7.52
C ARG A 115 -6.93 3.61 -6.58
N LEU A 116 -6.82 4.04 -5.31
CA LEU A 116 -6.02 3.34 -4.30
C LEU A 116 -6.60 1.98 -3.92
N LEU A 117 -7.92 1.82 -3.92
CA LEU A 117 -8.58 0.52 -3.71
C LEU A 117 -8.38 -0.47 -4.87
N GLY A 118 -7.82 -0.03 -6.00
CA GLY A 118 -7.60 -0.89 -7.17
C GLY A 118 -8.53 -0.60 -8.36
N TYR A 119 -9.42 0.40 -8.28
CA TYR A 119 -10.15 0.93 -9.45
C TYR A 119 -9.23 1.82 -10.30
N LYS A 120 -8.08 1.27 -10.69
CA LYS A 120 -7.09 1.88 -11.55
C LYS A 120 -6.83 0.94 -12.72
N GLY A 121 -7.04 1.43 -13.94
CA GLY A 121 -6.76 0.67 -15.15
C GLY A 121 -5.26 0.42 -15.34
N GLY A 122 -4.93 -0.78 -15.80
CA GLY A 122 -3.64 -1.08 -16.45
C GLY A 122 -3.74 -0.85 -17.97
N ILE A 123 -2.82 -1.46 -18.73
CA ILE A 123 -2.84 -1.45 -20.21
C ILE A 123 -4.13 -2.10 -20.77
N TRP A 124 -4.74 -2.99 -19.99
CA TRP A 124 -6.00 -3.68 -20.32
C TRP A 124 -7.12 -3.16 -19.42
N GLN A 125 -7.81 -2.14 -19.93
CA GLN A 125 -9.02 -1.54 -19.33
C GLN A 125 -10.26 -2.41 -19.61
N ILE A 126 -11.35 -2.17 -18.87
CA ILE A 126 -12.68 -2.75 -19.18
C ILE A 126 -13.18 -2.08 -20.47
N ASP A 127 -12.99 -2.76 -21.60
CA ASP A 127 -13.27 -2.23 -22.95
C ASP A 127 -12.73 -0.80 -23.19
N PHE A 128 -11.46 -0.57 -22.84
CA PHE A 128 -10.80 0.75 -22.97
C PHE A 128 -11.47 1.89 -22.18
N ARG A 129 -12.24 1.56 -21.13
CA ARG A 129 -12.82 2.54 -20.19
C ARG A 129 -12.02 2.66 -18.90
N ASP A 130 -12.06 3.83 -18.26
CA ASP A 130 -11.54 3.97 -16.90
C ASP A 130 -12.36 3.09 -15.94
N HIS A 131 -11.69 2.34 -15.07
CA HIS A 131 -12.33 1.45 -14.09
C HIS A 131 -13.24 2.23 -13.12
N VAL A 132 -12.95 3.53 -12.90
CA VAL A 132 -13.82 4.42 -12.12
C VAL A 132 -15.15 4.67 -12.82
N ASP A 133 -15.19 4.71 -14.15
CA ASP A 133 -16.44 4.90 -14.89
C ASP A 133 -17.29 3.63 -14.80
N PHE A 134 -16.69 2.45 -15.00
CA PHE A 134 -17.35 1.17 -14.76
C PHE A 134 -17.87 1.03 -13.32
N LEU A 135 -17.09 1.48 -12.32
CA LEU A 135 -17.56 1.50 -10.93
C LEU A 135 -18.87 2.28 -10.79
N ARG A 136 -19.06 3.36 -11.55
CA ARG A 136 -20.23 4.26 -11.47
C ARG A 136 -21.43 3.73 -12.25
N ASP A 137 -21.25 3.33 -13.49
CA ASP A 137 -22.36 2.99 -14.39
C ASP A 137 -22.57 1.49 -14.58
N GLY A 138 -21.56 0.65 -14.30
CA GLY A 138 -21.63 -0.79 -14.53
C GLY A 138 -21.57 -1.20 -16.00
N GLU A 139 -21.31 -0.26 -16.92
CA GLU A 139 -21.26 -0.52 -18.35
C GLU A 139 -19.89 -1.15 -18.72
N VAL A 140 -19.92 -2.43 -19.11
CA VAL A 140 -18.71 -3.18 -19.52
C VAL A 140 -18.41 -3.07 -21.00
N ILE A 141 -19.34 -2.52 -21.79
CA ILE A 141 -19.20 -2.28 -23.22
C ILE A 141 -19.01 -0.78 -23.45
N HIS A 142 -18.02 -0.42 -24.25
CA HIS A 142 -17.74 0.97 -24.57
C HIS A 142 -18.89 1.55 -25.40
N PRO A 143 -19.56 2.62 -24.95
CA PRO A 143 -20.80 3.11 -25.57
C PRO A 143 -20.59 3.67 -26.99
N ARG A 144 -19.34 3.93 -27.37
CA ARG A 144 -18.96 4.35 -28.74
C ARG A 144 -18.20 3.28 -29.53
N ALA A 145 -18.17 2.03 -29.04
CA ALA A 145 -17.55 0.94 -29.78
C ALA A 145 -18.24 0.78 -31.14
N LYS A 146 -17.43 0.59 -32.20
CA LYS A 146 -17.90 0.32 -33.55
C LYS A 146 -17.13 -0.86 -34.10
N VAL A 147 -17.78 -1.65 -34.95
CA VAL A 147 -17.10 -2.69 -35.72
C VAL A 147 -16.02 -2.03 -36.56
N ALA A 148 -14.80 -2.58 -36.53
CA ALA A 148 -13.72 -2.08 -37.36
C ALA A 148 -14.15 -2.12 -38.84
N GLU A 149 -14.08 -0.97 -39.51
CA GLU A 149 -14.29 -0.92 -40.95
C GLU A 149 -13.11 -1.63 -41.65
N LYS A 150 -13.30 -2.13 -42.87
CA LYS A 150 -12.20 -2.80 -43.60
C LYS A 150 -10.99 -1.85 -43.70
N GLY A 151 -9.83 -2.28 -43.20
CA GLY A 151 -8.54 -1.58 -43.38
C GLY A 151 -7.93 -0.91 -42.15
N TRP A 152 -8.48 -1.10 -40.94
CA TRP A 152 -7.98 -0.49 -39.70
C TRP A 152 -6.61 -1.00 -39.22
N CYS A 153 -6.17 -2.17 -39.67
CA CYS A 153 -4.81 -2.67 -39.48
C CYS A 153 -4.11 -2.80 -40.83
N LYS A 154 -3.77 -1.68 -41.47
CA LYS A 154 -2.67 -1.68 -42.45
C LYS A 154 -1.38 -1.43 -41.66
N LEU A 155 -0.59 -2.49 -41.51
CA LEU A 155 0.81 -2.43 -41.06
C LEU A 155 1.62 -1.58 -42.04
#